data_AF-A0AA42XE80-F1
#
_entry.id   AF-A0AA42XE80-F1
#
_cell.length_a   1.000
_cell.length_b   1.000
_cell.length_c   1.000
_cell.angle_alpha   90.00
_cell.angle_beta   90.00
_cell.angle_gamma   90.00
#
_symmetry.space_group_name_H-M   'P 1'
#
loop_
_entity.id
_entity.type
_entity.pdbx_description
1 polymer ?
#
loop_
_entity_poly.entity_id
_entity_poly.type
_entity_poly.pdbx_seq_one_letter_code
_entity_poly.pdbx_strand_id
1 'polypeptide(L)' 'MKRHRKKSEYINSNWMIEQDSFLIENSSMPIEGLINQLPFTEDEIINRKELLGLNKRQKQLRKFFKQLDA' A
#
# COMPACT_ATOMS: atom_id res chain seq x y z
N MET A 1 -23.64 -0.47 -19.97
CA MET A 1 -23.62 0.54 -18.88
C MET A 1 -22.17 0.92 -18.59
N LYS A 2 -21.77 2.16 -18.86
CA LYS A 2 -20.41 2.63 -18.53
C LYS A 2 -20.35 2.83 -17.01
N ARG A 3 -19.54 2.03 -16.30
CA ARG A 3 -19.32 2.20 -14.84
C ARG A 3 -18.67 3.56 -14.62
N HIS A 4 -19.43 4.50 -14.05
CA HIS A 4 -18.87 5.74 -13.54
C HIS A 4 -17.93 5.41 -12.38
N ARG A 5 -16.62 5.56 -12.59
CA ARG A 5 -15.65 5.49 -11.51
C ARG A 5 -15.94 6.67 -10.58
N LYS A 6 -16.42 6.40 -9.37
CA LYS A 6 -16.49 7.41 -8.30
C LYS A 6 -15.09 8.00 -8.19
N LYS A 7 -14.95 9.30 -8.48
CA LYS A 7 -13.72 10.04 -8.16
C LYS A 7 -13.61 9.95 -6.64
N SER A 8 -12.59 9.25 -6.15
CA SER A 8 -12.25 9.29 -4.74
C SER A 8 -12.00 10.75 -4.40
N GLU A 9 -12.80 11.31 -3.50
CA GLU A 9 -12.52 12.59 -2.89
C GLU A 9 -11.06 12.54 -2.45
N TYR A 10 -10.26 13.50 -2.93
CA TYR A 10 -8.86 13.61 -2.56
C TYR A 10 -8.86 14.04 -1.09
N ILE A 11 -9.00 13.05 -0.20
CA ILE A 11 -8.79 13.23 1.23
C ILE A 11 -7.44 13.92 1.30
N ASN A 12 -7.41 15.11 1.88
CA ASN A 12 -6.23 15.94 2.06
C ASN A 12 -5.29 15.16 2.98
N SER A 13 -4.59 14.20 2.40
CA SER A 13 -3.68 13.32 3.09
C SER A 13 -2.38 14.09 3.18
N ASN A 14 -1.81 14.24 4.37
CA ASN A 14 -0.47 14.79 4.61
C ASN A 14 0.66 14.00 3.90
N TRP A 15 0.30 12.99 3.10
CA TRP A 15 1.19 12.18 2.30
C TRP A 15 1.66 12.93 1.06
N MET A 16 2.96 13.19 1.02
CA MET A 16 3.65 13.72 -0.15
C MET A 16 3.90 12.60 -1.17
N ILE A 17 4.06 12.99 -2.43
CA ILE A 17 4.38 12.08 -3.53
C ILE A 17 5.64 11.27 -3.22
N GLU A 18 6.66 11.88 -2.62
CA GLU A 18 7.91 11.21 -2.25
C GLU A 18 7.70 10.08 -1.24
N GLN A 19 6.78 10.27 -0.30
CA GLN A 19 6.46 9.27 0.72
C GLN A 19 5.66 8.11 0.12
N ASP A 20 4.75 8.41 -0.82
CA ASP A 20 4.07 7.37 -1.61
C ASP A 20 5.05 6.58 -2.47
N SER A 21 5.97 7.26 -3.18
CA SER A 21 7.03 6.62 -3.96
C SER A 21 7.88 5.71 -3.07
N PHE A 22 8.30 6.20 -1.90
CA PHE A 22 9.07 5.42 -0.94
C PHE A 22 8.32 4.14 -0.51
N LEU A 23 7.01 4.22 -0.22
CA LEU A 23 6.20 3.05 0.10
C LEU A 23 6.07 2.06 -1.06
N ILE A 24 5.99 2.54 -2.30
CA ILE A 24 5.90 1.69 -3.50
C ILE A 24 7.21 0.93 -3.72
N GLU A 25 8.34 1.66 -3.69
CA GLU A 25 9.68 1.11 -3.86
C GLU A 25 10.02 0.10 -2.75
N ASN A 26 9.65 0.43 -1.50
CA ASN A 26 9.90 -0.39 -0.32
C ASN A 26 8.66 -1.19 0.10
N SER A 27 7.81 -1.58 -0.85
CA SER A 27 6.52 -2.24 -0.56
C SER A 27 6.66 -3.55 0.24
N SER A 28 7.78 -4.24 0.07
CA SER A 28 8.13 -5.47 0.81
C SER A 28 8.81 -5.24 2.15
N MET A 29 9.17 -4.00 2.49
CA MET A 29 9.80 -3.67 3.77
C MET A 29 8.83 -3.87 4.94
N PRO A 30 9.29 -4.40 6.09
CA PRO A 30 8.52 -4.47 7.32
C PRO A 30 8.05 -3.09 7.78
N ILE A 31 6.92 -3.06 8.48
CA ILE A 31 6.34 -1.82 8.98
C ILE A 31 7.29 -1.10 9.96
N GLU A 32 8.01 -1.84 10.81
CA GLU A 32 8.95 -1.21 11.76
C GLU A 32 10.06 -0.42 11.03
N GLY A 33 10.53 -0.94 9.90
CA GLY A 33 11.51 -0.27 9.05
C GLY A 33 10.96 0.99 8.35
N LEU A 34 9.66 1.00 8.04
CA LEU A 34 8.99 2.13 7.41
C LEU A 34 8.70 3.26 8.42
N ILE A 35 8.29 2.92 9.65
CA ILE A 35 8.05 3.89 10.73
C ILE A 35 9.34 4.65 11.10
N ASN A 36 10.49 3.99 11.03
CA ASN A 36 11.78 4.66 11.31
C ASN A 36 12.17 5.72 10.26
N GLN A 37 11.61 5.63 9.05
CA GLN A 37 11.98 6.51 7.92
C GLN A 37 10.88 7.50 7.56
N LEU A 38 9.64 7.26 8.01
CA LEU A 38 8.50 8.10 7.72
C LEU A 38 7.92 8.69 9.01
N PRO A 39 7.55 9.97 9.02
CA PRO A 39 6.94 10.62 10.18
C PRO A 39 5.45 10.27 10.31
N PHE A 40 5.12 8.98 10.24
CA PHE A 40 3.76 8.46 10.32
C PHE A 40 3.69 7.27 11.25
N THR A 41 2.53 7.07 11.83
CA THR A 41 2.23 5.92 12.67
C THR A 41 2.10 4.64 11.84
N GLU A 42 2.19 3.49 12.51
CA GLU A 42 1.92 2.18 11.92
C GLU A 42 0.58 2.15 11.18
N ASP A 43 -0.50 2.61 11.82
CA ASP A 43 -1.85 2.58 11.27
C ASP A 43 -1.97 3.45 10.02
N GLU A 44 -1.33 4.62 9.99
CA GLU A 44 -1.31 5.50 8.83
C GLU A 44 -0.57 4.86 7.65
N ILE A 45 0.56 4.19 7.91
CA ILE A 45 1.34 3.48 6.89
C ILE A 45 0.56 2.29 6.35
N ILE A 46 -0.13 1.52 7.21
CA ILE A 46 -0.98 0.40 6.80
C ILE A 46 -2.11 0.90 5.90
N ASN A 47 -2.84 1.92 6.35
CA ASN A 47 -3.94 2.51 5.60
C ASN A 47 -3.46 3.04 4.25
N ARG A 48 -2.29 3.71 4.21
CA ARG A 48 -1.74 4.21 2.95
C ARG A 48 -1.32 3.07 2.02
N LYS A 49 -0.68 2.01 2.53
CA LYS A 49 -0.36 0.81 1.75
C LYS A 49 -1.60 0.13 1.18
N GLU A 50 -2.73 0.15 1.88
CA GLU A 50 -4.00 -0.36 1.36
C GLU A 50 -4.59 0.52 0.25
N LEU A 51 -4.55 1.84 0.43
CA LEU A 51 -4.98 2.82 -0.58
C LEU A 51 -4.15 2.72 -1.86
N LEU A 52 -2.82 2.56 -1.72
CA LEU A 52 -1.89 2.33 -2.83
C LEU A 52 -2.01 0.91 -3.42
N GLY A 53 -2.79 0.02 -2.82
CA GLY A 53 -3.02 -1.35 -3.30
C GLY A 53 -1.83 -2.31 -3.11
N LEU A 54 -0.82 -1.93 -2.32
CA LEU A 54 0.42 -2.68 -2.12
C LEU A 54 0.18 -4.01 -1.37
N ASN A 55 -0.75 -4.02 -0.41
CA ASN A 55 -1.10 -5.20 0.38
C ASN A 55 -1.86 -6.27 -0.44
N LYS A 56 -2.66 -5.86 -1.43
CA LYS A 56 -3.44 -6.78 -2.28
C LYS A 56 -2.51 -7.63 -3.16
N ARG A 57 -1.42 -7.04 -3.66
CA ARG A 57 -0.42 -7.72 -4.48
C ARG A 57 0.30 -8.83 -3.71
N GLN A 58 0.71 -8.58 -2.46
CA GLN A 58 1.38 -9.61 -1.65
C GLN A 58 0.47 -10.81 -1.32
N LYS A 59 -0.81 -10.56 -0.99
CA LYS A 59 -1.77 -11.64 -0.72
C LYS A 59 -2.06 -12.49 -1.97
N GLN A 60 -2.12 -11.86 -3.15
CA GLN A 60 -2.29 -12.57 -4.43
C GLN A 60 -1.06 -13.41 -4.77
N LEU A 61 0.16 -12.86 -4.65
CA LEU A 61 1.40 -13.61 -4.88
C LEU A 61 1.53 -14.82 -3.95
N ARG A 62 1.21 -14.68 -2.65
CA ARG A 62 1.20 -15.81 -1.71
C ARG A 62 0.21 -16.91 -2.10
N LYS A 63 -0.94 -16.56 -2.69
CA LYS A 63 -1.90 -17.56 -3.20
C LYS A 63 -1.37 -18.29 -4.43
N PHE A 64 -0.71 -17.59 -5.35
CA PHE A 64 -0.09 -18.21 -6.52
C PHE A 64 1.04 -19.16 -6.14
N PHE A 65 1.93 -18.77 -5.22
CA PHE A 65 3.03 -19.65 -4.81
C PHE A 65 2.57 -20.87 -4.01
N LYS A 66 1.52 -20.74 -3.17
CA LYS A 66 0.92 -21.91 -2.48
C LYS A 66 0.30 -22.95 -3.42
N GLN A 67 0.00 -22.60 -4.68
CA GLN A 67 -0.54 -23.55 -5.67
C GLN A 67 0.54 -24.28 -6.46
N LEU A 68 1.81 -23.85 -6.40
CA LEU A 68 2.92 -24.48 -7.12
C LEU A 68 3.62 -25.58 -6.30
N ASP A 69 3.39 -25.61 -4.99
CA ASP A 69 3.90 -26.62 -4.06
C ASP A 69 2.87 -27.74 -3.75
N ALA A 70 1.76 -27.82 -4.52
CA ALA A 70 0.66 -28.77 -4.31
C ALA A 70 0.50 -29.74 -5.50
#